data_AF-A0A976DCM2-F1
#
_entry.id   AF-A0A976DCM2-F1
#
_cell.length_a   1.000
_cell.length_b   1.000
_cell.length_c   1.000
_cell.angle_alpha   90.00
_cell.angle_beta   90.00
_cell.angle_gamma   90.00
#
_symmetry.space_group_name_H-M   'P 1'
#
loop_
_entity.id
_entity.type
_entity.pdbx_description
1 polymer ?
#
loop_
_entity_poly.entity_id
_entity_poly.type
_entity_poly.pdbx_seq_one_letter_code
_entity_poly.pdbx_strand_id
1 'polypeptide(L)'
;MDEFPLHTTASFGERPPWRNIMLLFGFILLGMSVGNLVSLLVVMLLSQFSTPLGMDDLPEMFKNPARFPHAWAYIMINQALVHLFTFLIPSLLYWNWSERHQIVRFIRRPWPSLPVLGLCFLVIVGFMPFNGWIIEWNSQLALPAGLDRIEKWMQLKENELGILSHFLMNFDQIGQLAIALLVVAVIPALGEEVLFRGIIQRKIYNKTGDMHAAIWVSAILFSGIHFQFYGFVPRMLLGAMFGYLYAWSHNLWAPIFGHFINNGFTILMLFLQHRGLIDLDIESKQSSVSWLGAAASLLLTAVLLFNLKKIAQRASFSYDGA
;
A
#
# COMPACT_ATOMS: atom_id res chain seq x y z
N MET A 1 -0.93 31.69 -3.25
CA MET A 1 -0.48 31.39 -1.87
C MET A 1 -1.69 30.72 -1.27
N ASP A 2 -1.78 29.43 -1.48
CA ASP A 2 -3.04 28.71 -1.45
C ASP A 2 -3.19 28.12 -0.05
N GLU A 3 -4.19 28.61 0.69
CA GLU A 3 -4.54 28.10 2.00
C GLU A 3 -4.96 26.63 1.87
N PHE A 4 -4.06 25.75 2.29
CA PHE A 4 -4.37 24.36 2.53
C PHE A 4 -5.45 24.29 3.62
N PRO A 5 -6.55 23.54 3.46
CA PRO A 5 -7.57 23.40 4.50
C PRO A 5 -7.12 22.41 5.59
N LEU A 6 -5.81 22.41 5.90
CA LEU A 6 -5.23 21.75 7.06
C LEU A 6 -5.10 22.70 8.25
N HIS A 7 -5.50 23.96 8.10
CA HIS A 7 -5.75 24.86 9.24
C HIS A 7 -7.04 24.44 9.97
N THR A 8 -6.98 23.32 10.70
CA THR A 8 -7.87 23.16 11.85
C THR A 8 -7.27 23.93 13.01
N THR A 9 -7.73 25.16 13.21
CA THR A 9 -7.60 25.89 14.47
C THR A 9 -8.47 25.20 15.52
N ALA A 10 -8.02 24.05 16.01
CA ALA A 10 -8.49 23.49 17.26
C ALA A 10 -7.38 23.69 18.29
N SER A 11 -7.36 24.88 18.89
CA SER A 11 -6.57 25.21 20.06
C SER A 11 -7.07 24.39 21.26
N PHE A 12 -6.61 23.15 21.42
CA PHE A 12 -6.89 22.38 22.63
C PHE A 12 -5.66 21.67 23.15
N GLY A 13 -5.15 22.23 24.26
CA GLY A 13 -4.18 21.67 25.21
C GLY A 13 -3.00 20.99 24.55
N GLU A 14 -1.91 21.74 24.34
CA GLU A 14 -0.65 21.31 23.73
C GLU A 14 -0.20 19.93 24.22
N ARG A 15 -0.72 18.90 23.57
CA ARG A 15 -0.23 17.54 23.70
C ARG A 15 1.08 17.58 22.92
N PRO A 16 2.24 17.31 23.54
CA PRO A 16 3.48 17.44 22.82
C PRO A 16 3.43 16.51 21.58
N PRO A 17 3.87 16.96 20.40
CA PRO A 17 3.64 16.25 19.13
C PRO A 17 4.08 14.77 19.15
N TRP A 18 5.13 14.46 19.91
CA TRP A 18 5.64 13.10 20.10
C TRP A 18 4.58 12.17 20.72
N ARG A 19 3.72 12.66 21.62
CA ARG A 19 2.68 11.83 22.26
C ARG A 19 1.68 11.32 21.24
N ASN A 20 1.27 12.15 20.30
CA ASN A 20 0.28 11.75 19.28
C ASN A 20 0.86 10.71 18.32
N ILE A 21 2.15 10.81 17.99
CA ILE A 21 2.86 9.81 17.16
C ILE A 21 3.07 8.52 17.95
N MET A 22 3.48 8.60 19.21
CA MET A 22 3.63 7.43 20.09
C MET A 22 2.30 6.71 20.32
N LEU A 23 1.20 7.46 20.47
CA LEU A 23 -0.14 6.88 20.55
C LEU A 23 -0.50 6.17 19.24
N LEU A 24 -0.29 6.80 18.07
CA LEU A 24 -0.56 6.15 16.78
C LEU A 24 0.24 4.84 16.65
N PHE A 25 1.53 4.88 16.99
CA PHE A 25 2.38 3.70 16.99
C PHE A 25 1.89 2.63 17.97
N GLY A 26 1.47 3.02 19.18
CA GLY A 26 0.89 2.11 20.16
C GLY A 26 -0.41 1.45 19.68
N PHE A 27 -1.29 2.20 19.00
CA PHE A 27 -2.50 1.65 18.37
C PHE A 27 -2.15 0.63 17.29
N ILE A 28 -1.18 0.92 16.43
CA ILE A 28 -0.72 0.02 15.37
C ILE A 28 -0.11 -1.25 15.97
N LEU A 29 0.77 -1.13 16.97
CA LEU A 29 1.41 -2.29 17.62
C LEU A 29 0.40 -3.17 18.37
N LEU A 30 -0.53 -2.56 19.10
CA LEU A 30 -1.60 -3.28 19.78
C LEU A 30 -2.49 -3.98 18.75
N GLY A 31 -2.90 -3.25 17.71
CA GLY A 31 -3.68 -3.78 16.61
C GLY A 31 -2.99 -4.97 15.94
N MET A 32 -1.72 -4.83 15.59
CA MET A 32 -0.90 -5.91 15.02
C MET A 32 -0.85 -7.14 15.94
N SER A 33 -0.65 -6.93 17.25
CA SER A 33 -0.62 -8.04 18.22
C SER A 33 -1.97 -8.76 18.29
N VAL A 34 -3.07 -8.00 18.38
CA VAL A 34 -4.44 -8.54 18.38
C VAL A 34 -4.75 -9.25 17.05
N GLY A 35 -4.37 -8.67 15.92
CA GLY A 35 -4.57 -9.24 14.59
C GLY A 35 -3.86 -10.58 14.41
N ASN A 36 -2.62 -10.69 14.88
CA ASN A 36 -1.89 -11.95 14.86
C ASN A 36 -2.57 -13.01 15.75
N LEU A 37 -3.01 -12.65 16.96
CA LEU A 37 -3.74 -13.59 17.85
C LEU A 37 -5.09 -14.02 17.27
N VAL A 38 -5.88 -13.08 16.74
CA VAL A 38 -7.16 -13.38 16.11
C VAL A 38 -6.95 -14.25 14.89
N SER A 39 -5.99 -13.93 14.03
CA SER A 39 -5.66 -14.76 12.87
C SER A 39 -5.22 -16.16 13.27
N LEU A 40 -4.37 -16.28 14.29
CA LEU A 40 -3.91 -17.55 14.81
C LEU A 40 -5.10 -18.43 15.21
N LEU A 41 -6.00 -17.89 16.03
CA LEU A 41 -7.18 -18.60 16.50
C LEU A 41 -8.13 -19.00 15.35
N VAL A 42 -8.36 -18.10 14.39
CA VAL A 42 -9.23 -18.37 13.24
C VAL A 42 -8.63 -19.46 12.36
N VAL A 43 -7.34 -19.39 12.02
CA VAL A 43 -6.67 -20.40 11.20
C VAL A 43 -6.68 -21.77 11.90
N MET A 44 -6.35 -21.81 13.20
CA MET A 44 -6.39 -23.05 13.97
C MET A 44 -7.80 -23.66 14.02
N LEU A 45 -8.82 -22.84 14.22
CA LEU A 45 -10.22 -23.30 14.24
C LEU A 45 -10.67 -23.84 12.88
N LEU A 46 -10.37 -23.13 11.79
CA LEU A 46 -10.71 -23.57 10.43
C LEU A 46 -9.97 -24.84 10.03
N SER A 47 -8.72 -25.00 10.50
CA SER A 47 -7.93 -26.20 10.24
C SER A 47 -8.57 -27.49 10.80
N GLN A 48 -9.38 -27.38 11.87
CA GLN A 48 -10.08 -28.54 12.46
C GLN A 48 -11.07 -29.22 11.50
N PHE A 49 -11.58 -28.49 10.51
CA PHE A 49 -12.52 -29.01 9.52
C PHE A 49 -11.85 -29.66 8.29
N SER A 50 -10.52 -29.68 8.26
CA SER A 50 -9.74 -30.24 7.14
C SER A 50 -8.52 -30.99 7.67
N THR A 51 -7.36 -30.34 7.75
CA THR A 51 -6.15 -30.91 8.36
C THR A 51 -5.83 -30.14 9.64
N PRO A 52 -6.06 -30.71 10.83
CA PRO A 52 -5.80 -30.02 12.09
C PRO A 52 -4.34 -29.59 12.19
N LEU A 53 -4.11 -28.30 12.37
CA LEU A 53 -2.79 -27.72 12.57
C LEU A 53 -2.46 -27.62 14.07
N GLY A 54 -1.26 -28.04 14.45
CA GLY A 54 -0.67 -27.78 15.76
C GLY A 54 -0.03 -26.40 15.84
N MET A 55 0.37 -25.99 17.05
CA MET A 55 1.07 -24.71 17.25
C MET A 55 2.43 -24.67 16.54
N ASP A 56 3.14 -25.79 16.48
CA ASP A 56 4.47 -25.88 15.85
C ASP A 56 4.40 -25.88 14.32
N ASP A 57 3.25 -26.21 13.75
CA ASP A 57 3.04 -26.25 12.29
C ASP A 57 2.94 -24.86 11.67
N LEU A 58 2.50 -23.86 12.44
CA LEU A 58 2.22 -22.54 11.91
C LEU A 58 3.49 -21.79 11.46
N PRO A 59 4.56 -21.67 12.27
CA PRO A 59 5.80 -21.08 11.79
C PRO A 59 6.37 -21.82 10.57
N GLU A 60 6.22 -23.15 10.51
CA GLU A 60 6.68 -23.97 9.40
C GLU A 60 5.82 -23.76 8.14
N MET A 61 4.51 -23.51 8.28
CA MET A 61 3.61 -23.17 7.17
C MET A 61 4.02 -21.87 6.50
N PHE A 62 4.45 -20.84 7.24
CA PHE A 62 4.93 -19.59 6.61
C PHE A 62 6.30 -19.74 5.94
N LYS A 63 7.14 -20.69 6.40
CA LYS A 63 8.46 -20.95 5.80
C LYS A 63 8.37 -21.86 4.58
N ASN A 64 7.53 -22.88 4.66
CA ASN A 64 7.40 -23.95 3.67
C ASN A 64 5.92 -24.22 3.34
N PRO A 65 5.20 -23.23 2.78
CA PRO A 65 3.74 -23.30 2.63
C PRO A 65 3.28 -24.45 1.72
N ALA A 66 4.09 -24.85 0.75
CA ALA A 66 3.78 -25.95 -0.16
C ALA A 66 3.67 -27.34 0.53
N ARG A 67 4.17 -27.49 1.77
CA ARG A 67 4.07 -28.75 2.54
C ARG A 67 2.68 -28.94 3.16
N PHE A 68 1.90 -27.87 3.30
CA PHE A 68 0.66 -27.89 4.05
C PHE A 68 -0.55 -27.83 3.12
N PRO A 69 -1.49 -28.79 3.23
CA PRO A 69 -2.77 -28.70 2.53
C PRO A 69 -3.50 -27.41 2.90
N HIS A 70 -4.14 -26.78 1.92
CA HIS A 70 -4.94 -25.55 2.10
C HIS A 70 -4.17 -24.33 2.66
N ALA A 71 -2.83 -24.37 2.74
CA ALA A 71 -2.02 -23.27 3.26
C ALA A 71 -2.29 -21.93 2.56
N TRP A 72 -2.56 -21.95 1.26
CA TRP A 72 -2.93 -20.75 0.51
C TRP A 72 -4.12 -20.02 1.13
N ALA A 73 -5.19 -20.74 1.48
CA ALA A 73 -6.38 -20.15 2.09
C ALA A 73 -6.08 -19.63 3.50
N TYR A 74 -5.35 -20.38 4.32
CA TYR A 74 -4.99 -19.97 5.67
C TYR A 74 -4.10 -18.72 5.68
N ILE A 75 -3.11 -18.66 4.80
CA ILE A 75 -2.23 -17.50 4.69
C ILE A 75 -2.99 -16.30 4.13
N MET A 76 -3.91 -16.47 3.16
CA MET A 76 -4.76 -15.37 2.69
C MET A 76 -5.67 -14.82 3.81
N ILE A 77 -6.26 -15.70 4.64
CA ILE A 77 -7.04 -15.29 5.82
C ILE A 77 -6.16 -14.54 6.81
N ASN A 78 -4.94 -15.04 7.05
CA ASN A 78 -3.97 -14.39 7.92
C ASN A 78 -3.61 -12.99 7.41
N GLN A 79 -3.30 -12.84 6.14
CA GLN A 79 -2.98 -11.55 5.52
C GLN A 79 -4.15 -10.57 5.66
N ALA A 80 -5.38 -11.02 5.38
CA ALA A 80 -6.57 -10.18 5.52
C ALA A 80 -6.76 -9.68 6.95
N LEU A 81 -6.71 -10.58 7.93
CA LEU A 81 -6.91 -10.25 9.34
C LEU A 81 -5.78 -9.39 9.87
N VAL A 82 -4.53 -9.77 9.66
CA VAL A 82 -3.37 -9.01 10.12
C VAL A 82 -3.38 -7.61 9.51
N HIS A 83 -3.71 -7.46 8.22
CA HIS A 83 -3.78 -6.14 7.59
C HIS A 83 -4.88 -5.25 8.17
N LEU A 84 -6.10 -5.80 8.29
CA LEU A 84 -7.23 -5.08 8.88
C LEU A 84 -6.93 -4.60 10.30
N PHE A 85 -6.33 -5.47 11.12
CA PHE A 85 -6.01 -5.18 12.51
C PHE A 85 -4.72 -4.37 12.69
N THR A 86 -3.82 -4.31 11.71
CA THR A 86 -2.58 -3.51 11.79
C THR A 86 -2.79 -2.10 11.25
N PHE A 87 -3.45 -1.97 10.10
CA PHE A 87 -3.53 -0.71 9.37
C PHE A 87 -4.91 -0.07 9.47
N LEU A 88 -5.98 -0.76 9.07
CA LEU A 88 -7.29 -0.12 8.92
C LEU A 88 -7.95 0.19 10.28
N ILE A 89 -8.16 -0.82 11.11
CA ILE A 89 -8.87 -0.69 12.40
C ILE A 89 -8.13 0.27 13.33
N PRO A 90 -6.81 0.13 13.59
CA PRO A 90 -6.11 1.05 14.47
C PRO A 90 -6.12 2.49 13.97
N SER A 91 -6.00 2.69 12.65
CA SER A 91 -6.03 4.03 12.07
C SER A 91 -7.40 4.68 12.25
N LEU A 92 -8.49 3.95 12.01
CA LEU A 92 -9.85 4.45 12.23
C LEU A 92 -10.11 4.73 13.72
N LEU A 93 -9.70 3.84 14.62
CA LEU A 93 -9.83 4.04 16.06
C LEU A 93 -9.04 5.26 16.54
N TYR A 94 -7.79 5.39 16.09
CA TYR A 94 -6.95 6.54 16.39
C TYR A 94 -7.57 7.85 15.88
N TRP A 95 -8.05 7.84 14.64
CA TRP A 95 -8.69 9.00 14.01
C TRP A 95 -9.92 9.46 14.81
N ASN A 96 -10.79 8.53 15.20
CA ASN A 96 -12.00 8.84 15.97
C ASN A 96 -11.70 9.27 17.41
N TRP A 97 -10.80 8.55 18.08
CA TRP A 97 -10.54 8.76 19.51
C TRP A 97 -9.58 9.92 19.78
N SER A 98 -8.44 9.95 19.09
CA SER A 98 -7.39 10.94 19.33
C SER A 98 -7.65 12.26 18.60
N GLU A 99 -8.20 12.21 17.39
CA GLU A 99 -8.42 13.41 16.59
C GLU A 99 -9.86 13.93 16.64
N ARG A 100 -10.80 13.21 17.27
CA ARG A 100 -12.24 13.54 17.38
C ARG A 100 -12.91 13.92 16.05
N HIS A 101 -12.28 13.57 14.94
CA HIS A 101 -12.87 13.76 13.63
C HIS A 101 -13.88 12.62 13.42
N GLN A 102 -15.07 12.97 12.98
CA GLN A 102 -16.12 11.99 12.72
C GLN A 102 -15.72 11.15 11.50
N ILE A 103 -15.39 9.86 11.71
CA ILE A 103 -15.18 8.86 10.63
C ILE A 103 -16.31 8.96 9.59
N VAL A 104 -17.53 9.27 10.04
CA VAL A 104 -18.71 9.45 9.20
C VAL A 104 -18.51 10.50 8.11
N ARG A 105 -17.82 11.63 8.38
CA ARG A 105 -17.54 12.65 7.36
C ARG A 105 -16.57 12.14 6.28
N PHE A 106 -15.70 11.19 6.63
CA PHE A 106 -14.79 10.55 5.70
C PHE A 106 -15.52 9.52 4.82
N ILE A 107 -16.26 8.59 5.43
CA ILE A 107 -17.02 7.55 4.70
C ILE A 107 -18.10 8.18 3.79
N ARG A 108 -18.72 9.28 4.23
CA ARG A 108 -19.76 9.97 3.46
C ARG A 108 -19.22 10.94 2.42
N ARG A 109 -17.91 11.11 2.27
CA ARG A 109 -17.38 11.94 1.19
C ARG A 109 -17.72 11.29 -0.15
N PRO A 110 -18.25 12.07 -1.11
CA PRO A 110 -18.53 11.54 -2.43
C PRO A 110 -17.25 11.04 -3.10
N TRP A 111 -17.42 10.10 -4.01
CA TRP A 111 -16.33 9.65 -4.87
C TRP A 111 -15.78 10.81 -5.71
N PRO A 112 -14.50 10.78 -6.09
CA PRO A 112 -13.94 11.71 -7.04
C PRO A 112 -14.72 11.66 -8.35
N SER A 113 -14.74 12.75 -9.10
CA SER A 113 -15.42 12.79 -10.39
C SER A 113 -14.84 11.74 -11.35
N LEU A 114 -15.66 11.23 -12.26
CA LEU A 114 -15.24 10.20 -13.21
C LEU A 114 -13.98 10.59 -14.02
N PRO A 115 -13.77 11.85 -14.46
CA PRO A 115 -12.51 12.26 -15.07
C PRO A 115 -11.30 12.12 -14.15
N VAL A 116 -11.44 12.40 -12.85
CA VAL A 116 -10.34 12.22 -11.88
C VAL A 116 -10.03 10.74 -11.70
N LEU A 117 -11.05 9.88 -11.58
CA LEU A 117 -10.85 8.43 -11.50
C LEU A 117 -10.21 7.86 -12.78
N GLY A 118 -10.68 8.28 -13.95
CA GLY A 118 -10.09 7.89 -15.22
C GLY A 118 -8.63 8.32 -15.35
N LEU A 119 -8.30 9.55 -14.95
CA LEU A 119 -6.92 10.00 -14.92
C LEU A 119 -6.07 9.27 -13.88
N CYS A 120 -6.61 8.92 -12.71
CA CYS A 120 -5.91 8.06 -11.75
C CYS A 120 -5.54 6.74 -12.42
N PHE A 121 -6.51 6.05 -13.06
CA PHE A 121 -6.25 4.80 -13.77
C PHE A 121 -5.15 4.95 -14.84
N LEU A 122 -5.26 5.97 -15.70
CA LEU A 122 -4.28 6.23 -16.76
C LEU A 122 -2.90 6.57 -16.21
N VAL A 123 -2.82 7.32 -15.10
CA VAL A 123 -1.56 7.63 -14.41
C VAL A 123 -0.89 6.35 -13.93
N ILE A 124 -1.62 5.46 -13.26
CA ILE A 124 -1.07 4.21 -12.72
C ILE A 124 -0.60 3.30 -13.86
N VAL A 125 -1.45 3.03 -14.85
CA VAL A 125 -1.10 2.17 -15.98
C VAL A 125 0.03 2.78 -16.81
N GLY A 126 -0.02 4.08 -17.07
CA GLY A 126 1.01 4.81 -17.80
C GLY A 126 2.37 4.83 -17.08
N PHE A 127 2.38 4.73 -15.75
CA PHE A 127 3.59 4.68 -14.93
C PHE A 127 4.25 3.29 -14.91
N MET A 128 3.52 2.20 -15.23
CA MET A 128 4.03 0.83 -15.09
C MET A 128 5.32 0.54 -15.89
N PRO A 129 5.47 0.95 -17.16
CA PRO A 129 6.70 0.70 -17.90
C PRO A 129 7.92 1.36 -17.23
N PHE A 130 7.80 2.63 -16.82
CA PHE A 130 8.84 3.31 -16.04
C PHE A 130 9.07 2.63 -14.69
N ASN A 131 8.02 2.21 -14.00
CA ASN A 131 8.13 1.50 -12.73
C ASN A 131 8.90 0.18 -12.87
N GLY A 132 8.66 -0.59 -13.95
CA GLY A 132 9.39 -1.82 -14.26
C GLY A 132 10.89 -1.57 -14.46
N TRP A 133 11.25 -0.48 -15.15
CA TRP A 133 12.64 -0.08 -15.31
C TRP A 133 13.31 0.31 -13.97
N ILE A 134 12.57 1.00 -13.10
CA ILE A 134 13.05 1.34 -11.75
C ILE A 134 13.15 0.09 -10.84
N ILE A 135 12.26 -0.89 -11.00
CA ILE A 135 12.34 -2.18 -10.30
C ILE A 135 13.64 -2.90 -10.70
N GLU A 136 13.93 -3.00 -12.00
CA GLU A 136 15.17 -3.61 -12.48
C GLU A 136 16.40 -2.92 -11.88
N TRP A 137 16.44 -1.59 -11.96
CA TRP A 137 17.55 -0.81 -11.40
C TRP A 137 17.68 -0.99 -9.88
N ASN A 138 16.58 -0.95 -9.12
CA ASN A 138 16.63 -1.13 -7.67
C ASN A 138 17.01 -2.57 -7.29
N SER A 139 16.64 -3.55 -8.11
CA SER A 139 16.99 -4.96 -7.87
C SER A 139 18.50 -5.23 -7.92
N GLN A 140 19.27 -4.34 -8.56
CA GLN A 140 20.73 -4.39 -8.65
C GLN A 140 21.45 -3.69 -7.49
N LEU A 141 20.72 -3.32 -6.43
CA LEU A 141 21.29 -2.67 -5.25
C LEU A 141 22.40 -3.55 -4.62
N ALA A 142 23.62 -3.02 -4.61
CA ALA A 142 24.76 -3.57 -3.89
C ALA A 142 25.29 -2.51 -2.91
N LEU A 143 25.55 -2.91 -1.66
CA LEU A 143 26.05 -1.98 -0.64
C LEU A 143 27.59 -1.89 -0.70
N PRO A 144 28.17 -0.74 -0.29
CA PRO A 144 29.62 -0.59 -0.24
C PRO A 144 30.27 -1.55 0.78
N ALA A 145 31.54 -1.87 0.55
CA ALA A 145 32.34 -2.71 1.43
C ALA A 145 32.28 -2.22 2.89
N GLY A 146 31.98 -3.13 3.82
CA GLY A 146 31.75 -2.83 5.24
C GLY A 146 30.29 -2.89 5.67
N LEU A 147 29.34 -2.91 4.73
CA LEU A 147 27.91 -3.12 5.01
C LEU A 147 27.42 -4.54 4.66
N ASP A 148 28.32 -5.49 4.46
CA ASP A 148 28.00 -6.87 4.05
C ASP A 148 27.00 -7.57 4.97
N ARG A 149 27.04 -7.27 6.28
CA ARG A 149 26.08 -7.82 7.25
C ARG A 149 24.67 -7.31 7.00
N ILE A 150 24.52 -6.03 6.65
CA ILE A 150 23.24 -5.41 6.34
C ILE A 150 22.72 -5.94 5.01
N GLU A 151 23.58 -6.04 4.00
CA GLU A 151 23.21 -6.58 2.70
C GLU A 151 22.72 -8.03 2.80
N LYS A 152 23.44 -8.89 3.52
CA LYS A 152 22.99 -10.27 3.78
C LYS A 152 21.66 -10.31 4.51
N TRP A 153 21.44 -9.44 5.49
CA TRP A 153 20.15 -9.35 6.18
C TRP A 153 19.03 -8.91 5.23
N MET A 154 19.28 -7.94 4.35
CA MET A 154 18.31 -7.51 3.32
C MET A 154 17.98 -8.65 2.35
N GLN A 155 18.98 -9.39 1.87
CA GLN A 155 18.79 -10.53 0.97
C GLN A 155 18.00 -11.66 1.63
N LEU A 156 18.29 -11.97 2.91
CA LEU A 156 17.54 -12.97 3.67
C LEU A 156 16.07 -12.56 3.82
N LYS A 157 15.81 -11.29 4.17
CA LYS A 157 14.43 -10.78 4.30
C LYS A 157 13.69 -10.79 2.97
N GLU A 158 14.37 -10.43 1.88
CA GLU A 158 13.80 -10.48 0.54
C GLU A 158 13.42 -11.91 0.15
N ASN A 159 14.28 -12.89 0.43
CA ASN A 159 14.02 -14.30 0.14
C ASN A 159 12.86 -14.86 0.97
N GLU A 160 12.81 -14.56 2.28
CA GLU A 160 11.73 -15.00 3.17
C GLU A 160 10.37 -14.48 2.70
N LEU A 161 10.28 -13.20 2.36
CA LEU A 161 9.04 -12.57 1.90
C LEU A 161 8.69 -13.00 0.46
N GLY A 162 9.70 -13.19 -0.39
CA GLY A 162 9.54 -13.65 -1.77
C GLY A 162 8.91 -15.04 -1.87
N ILE A 163 9.30 -15.98 -0.99
CA ILE A 163 8.69 -17.33 -0.93
C ILE A 163 7.17 -17.23 -0.71
N LEU A 164 6.75 -16.40 0.26
CA LEU A 164 5.33 -16.19 0.55
C LEU A 164 4.62 -15.49 -0.61
N SER A 165 5.22 -14.43 -1.18
CA SER A 165 4.64 -13.71 -2.32
C SER A 165 4.40 -14.62 -3.52
N HIS A 166 5.42 -15.39 -3.95
CA HIS A 166 5.28 -16.34 -5.06
C HIS A 166 4.23 -17.41 -4.76
N PHE A 167 4.22 -17.98 -3.54
CA PHE A 167 3.23 -18.98 -3.17
C PHE A 167 1.79 -18.43 -3.22
N LEU A 168 1.57 -17.21 -2.75
CA LEU A 168 0.24 -16.58 -2.73
C LEU A 168 -0.22 -16.13 -4.12
N MET A 169 0.71 -15.80 -5.00
CA MET A 169 0.43 -15.37 -6.38
C MET A 169 0.26 -16.55 -7.35
N ASN A 170 0.73 -17.75 -6.98
CA ASN A 170 0.59 -18.95 -7.78
C ASN A 170 -0.84 -19.55 -7.68
N PHE A 171 -1.75 -19.02 -8.51
CA PHE A 171 -3.11 -19.53 -8.67
C PHE A 171 -3.64 -19.27 -10.09
N ASP A 172 -4.61 -20.07 -10.52
CA ASP A 172 -5.24 -20.00 -11.84
C ASP A 172 -6.78 -20.06 -11.81
N GLN A 173 -7.39 -20.20 -10.63
CA GLN A 173 -8.84 -20.27 -10.46
C GLN A 173 -9.47 -18.88 -10.25
N ILE A 174 -10.65 -18.66 -10.84
CA ILE A 174 -11.38 -17.38 -10.74
C ILE A 174 -11.77 -17.07 -9.28
N GLY A 175 -12.12 -18.09 -8.49
CA GLY A 175 -12.41 -17.90 -7.06
C GLY A 175 -11.19 -17.39 -6.28
N GLN A 176 -10.01 -17.93 -6.57
CA GLN A 176 -8.76 -17.49 -5.96
C GLN A 176 -8.38 -16.08 -6.42
N LEU A 177 -8.62 -15.73 -7.69
CA LEU A 177 -8.46 -14.35 -8.19
C LEU A 177 -9.31 -13.35 -7.41
N ALA A 178 -10.60 -13.65 -7.18
CA ALA A 178 -11.48 -12.76 -6.44
C ALA A 178 -11.00 -12.55 -5.00
N ILE A 179 -10.54 -13.61 -4.33
CA ILE A 179 -9.96 -13.54 -2.99
C ILE A 179 -8.65 -12.74 -3.01
N ALA A 180 -7.75 -13.01 -3.96
CA ALA A 180 -6.48 -12.30 -4.08
C ALA A 180 -6.68 -10.80 -4.31
N LEU A 181 -7.61 -10.41 -5.19
CA LEU A 181 -7.97 -9.00 -5.40
C LEU A 181 -8.50 -8.35 -4.12
N LEU A 182 -9.36 -9.04 -3.37
CA LEU A 182 -9.87 -8.52 -2.11
C LEU A 182 -8.75 -8.35 -1.08
N VAL A 183 -7.94 -9.38 -0.88
CA VAL A 183 -6.96 -9.47 0.23
C VAL A 183 -5.68 -8.71 -0.05
N VAL A 184 -5.20 -8.69 -1.30
CA VAL A 184 -3.89 -8.14 -1.68
C VAL A 184 -4.01 -6.79 -2.41
N ALA A 185 -5.18 -6.45 -2.98
CA ALA A 185 -5.40 -5.13 -3.59
C ALA A 185 -6.34 -4.25 -2.76
N VAL A 186 -7.55 -4.70 -2.44
CA VAL A 186 -8.58 -3.84 -1.82
C VAL A 186 -8.27 -3.53 -0.36
N ILE A 187 -8.03 -4.55 0.47
CA ILE A 187 -7.76 -4.35 1.91
C ILE A 187 -6.50 -3.47 2.12
N PRO A 188 -5.36 -3.72 1.44
CA PRO A 188 -4.20 -2.85 1.48
C PRO A 188 -4.46 -1.41 1.08
N ALA A 189 -5.11 -1.22 -0.08
CA ALA A 189 -5.44 0.12 -0.56
C ALA A 189 -6.30 0.90 0.44
N LEU A 190 -7.22 0.25 1.15
CA LEU A 190 -8.01 0.91 2.19
C LEU A 190 -7.18 1.20 3.45
N GLY A 191 -6.54 0.18 4.03
CA GLY A 191 -5.85 0.31 5.31
C GLY A 191 -4.64 1.24 5.24
N GLU A 192 -3.80 1.08 4.22
CA GLU A 192 -2.56 1.83 4.11
C GLU A 192 -2.81 3.28 3.72
N GLU A 193 -3.74 3.57 2.80
CA GLU A 193 -4.03 4.96 2.44
C GLU A 193 -4.67 5.74 3.61
N VAL A 194 -5.54 5.10 4.39
CA VAL A 194 -6.09 5.69 5.62
C VAL A 194 -5.00 6.02 6.62
N LEU A 195 -4.03 5.12 6.82
CA LEU A 195 -2.90 5.39 7.70
C LEU A 195 -1.97 6.48 7.14
N PHE A 196 -1.43 6.27 5.95
CA PHE A 196 -0.32 7.06 5.43
C PHE A 196 -0.77 8.43 4.94
N ARG A 197 -1.88 8.53 4.22
CA ARG A 197 -2.32 9.80 3.61
C ARG A 197 -3.30 10.48 4.56
N GLY A 198 -4.18 9.67 5.12
CA GLY A 198 -5.17 10.10 6.08
C GLY A 198 -4.59 10.56 7.43
N ILE A 199 -3.47 10.02 7.90
CA ILE A 199 -2.93 10.37 9.24
C ILE A 199 -1.48 10.85 9.15
N ILE A 200 -0.55 10.03 8.66
CA ILE A 200 0.90 10.31 8.73
C ILE A 200 1.28 11.56 7.92
N GLN A 201 0.92 11.61 6.64
CA GLN A 201 1.20 12.76 5.76
C GLN A 201 0.59 14.05 6.32
N ARG A 202 -0.67 14.02 6.79
CA ARG A 202 -1.30 15.18 7.44
C ARG A 202 -0.52 15.65 8.67
N LYS A 203 -0.09 14.73 9.54
CA LYS A 203 0.68 15.08 10.74
C LYS A 203 2.04 15.69 10.39
N ILE A 204 2.74 15.13 9.41
CA ILE A 204 4.03 15.68 8.97
C ILE A 204 3.81 17.09 8.40
N TYR A 205 2.78 17.30 7.57
CA TYR A 205 2.43 18.62 7.07
C TYR A 205 2.13 19.60 8.21
N ASN A 206 1.28 19.24 9.17
CA ASN A 206 0.94 20.12 10.29
C ASN A 206 2.16 20.51 11.14
N LYS A 207 3.22 19.69 11.12
CA LYS A 207 4.46 19.95 11.85
C LYS A 207 5.48 20.77 11.04
N THR A 208 5.55 20.55 9.72
CA THR A 208 6.59 21.12 8.86
C THR A 208 6.11 22.33 8.05
N GLY A 209 4.82 22.44 7.77
CA GLY A 209 4.23 23.41 6.85
C GLY A 209 4.53 23.12 5.37
N ASP A 210 5.30 22.07 5.06
CA ASP A 210 5.75 21.76 3.69
C ASP A 210 5.05 20.49 3.17
N MET A 211 4.24 20.68 2.12
CA MET A 211 3.49 19.59 1.48
C MET A 211 4.39 18.58 0.80
N HIS A 212 5.47 19.01 0.15
CA HIS A 212 6.39 18.12 -0.53
C HIS A 212 7.20 17.30 0.47
N ALA A 213 7.66 17.92 1.56
CA ALA A 213 8.32 17.21 2.64
C ALA A 213 7.37 16.16 3.27
N ALA A 214 6.11 16.53 3.52
CA ALA A 214 5.11 15.61 4.05
C ALA A 214 4.85 14.40 3.15
N ILE A 215 4.76 14.61 1.84
CA ILE A 215 4.56 13.54 0.85
C ILE A 215 5.76 12.61 0.81
N TRP A 216 6.98 13.14 0.64
CA TRP A 216 8.17 12.31 0.45
C TRP A 216 8.58 11.57 1.71
N VAL A 217 8.48 12.20 2.89
CA VAL A 217 8.75 11.50 4.16
C VAL A 217 7.71 10.40 4.38
N SER A 218 6.42 10.66 4.13
CA SER A 218 5.39 9.61 4.22
C SER A 218 5.63 8.48 3.23
N ALA A 219 6.07 8.77 2.00
CA ALA A 219 6.39 7.79 0.97
C ALA A 219 7.59 6.90 1.33
N ILE A 220 8.63 7.48 1.93
CA ILE A 220 9.79 6.75 2.46
C ILE A 220 9.34 5.78 3.56
N LEU A 221 8.52 6.26 4.50
CA LEU A 221 7.96 5.42 5.58
C LEU A 221 7.07 4.30 5.01
N PHE A 222 6.21 4.63 4.05
CA PHE A 222 5.34 3.68 3.34
C PHE A 222 6.13 2.55 2.70
N SER A 223 7.22 2.87 2.00
CA SER A 223 8.08 1.84 1.44
C SER A 223 8.88 1.08 2.51
N GLY A 224 9.33 1.76 3.57
CA GLY A 224 10.18 1.18 4.61
C GLY A 224 9.49 0.10 5.45
N ILE A 225 8.19 0.22 5.71
CA ILE A 225 7.45 -0.77 6.52
C ILE A 225 7.32 -2.16 5.85
N HIS A 226 7.67 -2.28 4.57
CA HIS A 226 7.60 -3.54 3.83
C HIS A 226 8.85 -4.41 3.98
N PHE A 227 9.96 -3.88 4.50
CA PHE A 227 11.22 -4.62 4.73
C PHE A 227 11.82 -5.36 3.52
N GLN A 228 11.43 -4.99 2.30
CA GLN A 228 11.97 -5.50 1.04
C GLN A 228 12.70 -4.36 0.32
N PHE A 229 14.03 -4.31 0.47
CA PHE A 229 14.79 -3.13 0.04
C PHE A 229 15.12 -3.11 -1.46
N TYR A 230 15.03 -4.27 -2.13
CA TYR A 230 15.25 -4.39 -3.58
C TYR A 230 14.06 -3.85 -4.40
N GLY A 231 12.90 -3.66 -3.76
CA GLY A 231 11.73 -2.96 -4.32
C GLY A 231 11.39 -1.67 -3.58
N PHE A 232 12.34 -1.06 -2.88
CA PHE A 232 12.10 0.13 -2.05
C PHE A 232 11.78 1.38 -2.88
N VAL A 233 12.65 1.74 -3.82
CA VAL A 233 12.49 2.94 -4.64
C VAL A 233 11.20 2.93 -5.47
N PRO A 234 10.82 1.86 -6.19
CA PRO A 234 9.56 1.85 -6.94
C PRO A 234 8.34 2.03 -6.02
N ARG A 235 8.33 1.38 -4.84
CA ARG A 235 7.26 1.58 -3.84
C ARG A 235 7.24 2.98 -3.25
N MET A 236 8.40 3.58 -3.01
CA MET A 236 8.50 4.97 -2.55
C MET A 236 7.94 5.93 -3.62
N LEU A 237 8.23 5.73 -4.90
CA LEU A 237 7.70 6.56 -5.99
C LEU A 237 6.18 6.44 -6.12
N LEU A 238 5.64 5.21 -6.07
CA LEU A 238 4.20 4.97 -5.99
C LEU A 238 3.61 5.66 -4.76
N GLY A 239 4.30 5.55 -3.61
CA GLY A 239 3.89 6.15 -2.37
C GLY A 239 3.79 7.68 -2.44
N ALA A 240 4.75 8.32 -3.08
CA ALA A 240 4.76 9.76 -3.34
C ALA A 240 3.65 10.15 -4.32
N MET A 241 3.45 9.36 -5.38
CA MET A 241 2.37 9.56 -6.34
C MET A 241 1.00 9.55 -5.66
N PHE A 242 0.70 8.56 -4.82
CA PHE A 242 -0.54 8.53 -4.03
C PHE A 242 -0.65 9.74 -3.08
N GLY A 243 0.47 10.18 -2.49
CA GLY A 243 0.52 11.40 -1.68
C GLY A 243 0.14 12.67 -2.46
N TYR A 244 0.56 12.80 -3.72
CA TYR A 244 0.17 13.89 -4.61
C TYR A 244 -1.29 13.77 -5.08
N LEU A 245 -1.76 12.55 -5.40
CA LEU A 245 -3.17 12.32 -5.71
C LEU A 245 -4.07 12.80 -4.57
N TYR A 246 -3.70 12.48 -3.32
CA TYR A 246 -4.41 12.98 -2.14
C TYR A 246 -4.34 14.51 -2.02
N ALA A 247 -3.14 15.08 -2.17
CA ALA A 247 -2.90 16.51 -1.98
C ALA A 247 -3.65 17.38 -3.01
N TRP A 248 -3.83 16.91 -4.25
CA TRP A 248 -4.49 17.69 -5.30
C TRP A 248 -5.99 17.43 -5.41
N SER A 249 -6.44 16.20 -5.15
CA SER A 249 -7.86 15.86 -5.17
C SER A 249 -8.59 16.24 -3.89
N HIS A 250 -7.84 16.47 -2.82
CA HIS A 250 -8.36 16.59 -1.46
C HIS A 250 -9.30 15.44 -1.10
N ASN A 251 -9.16 14.25 -1.71
CA ASN A 251 -10.07 13.12 -1.53
C ASN A 251 -9.26 11.83 -1.42
N LEU A 252 -9.42 11.09 -0.31
CA LEU A 252 -8.66 9.85 -0.10
C LEU A 252 -9.10 8.71 -1.02
N TRP A 253 -10.31 8.78 -1.57
CA TRP A 253 -10.75 7.78 -2.54
C TRP A 253 -9.91 7.79 -3.82
N ALA A 254 -9.28 8.92 -4.17
CA ALA A 254 -8.38 8.99 -5.33
C ALA A 254 -7.11 8.13 -5.15
N PRO A 255 -6.30 8.30 -4.08
CA PRO A 255 -5.16 7.40 -3.84
C PRO A 255 -5.59 5.97 -3.48
N ILE A 256 -6.70 5.74 -2.78
CA ILE A 256 -7.24 4.38 -2.54
C ILE A 256 -7.50 3.68 -3.87
N PHE A 257 -8.18 4.36 -4.81
CA PHE A 257 -8.43 3.81 -6.12
C PHE A 257 -7.14 3.57 -6.90
N GLY A 258 -6.21 4.53 -6.90
CA GLY A 258 -4.90 4.37 -7.56
C GLY A 258 -4.09 3.18 -7.01
N HIS A 259 -4.05 3.01 -5.69
CA HIS A 259 -3.38 1.89 -5.03
C HIS A 259 -4.06 0.56 -5.39
N PHE A 260 -5.40 0.50 -5.33
CA PHE A 260 -6.15 -0.68 -5.76
C PHE A 260 -5.83 -1.06 -7.22
N ILE A 261 -5.80 -0.09 -8.15
CA ILE A 261 -5.44 -0.34 -9.55
C ILE A 261 -4.02 -0.89 -9.66
N ASN A 262 -3.06 -0.31 -8.92
CA ASN A 262 -1.68 -0.77 -8.95
C ASN A 262 -1.56 -2.25 -8.56
N ASN A 263 -2.10 -2.62 -7.40
CA ASN A 263 -1.99 -4.00 -6.91
C ASN A 263 -2.87 -4.96 -7.72
N GLY A 264 -4.09 -4.53 -8.04
CA GLY A 264 -5.06 -5.32 -8.79
C GLY A 264 -4.57 -5.62 -10.21
N PHE A 265 -3.88 -4.69 -10.86
CA PHE A 265 -3.28 -4.92 -12.16
C PHE A 265 -2.21 -6.01 -12.10
N THR A 266 -1.28 -5.95 -11.15
CA THR A 266 -0.25 -6.99 -10.98
C THR A 266 -0.86 -8.38 -10.79
N ILE A 267 -1.86 -8.49 -9.89
CA ILE A 267 -2.59 -9.74 -9.63
C ILE A 267 -3.28 -10.25 -10.90
N LEU A 268 -3.94 -9.35 -11.64
CA LEU A 268 -4.63 -9.72 -12.88
C LEU A 268 -3.65 -10.19 -13.96
N MET A 269 -2.53 -9.51 -14.14
CA MET A 269 -1.54 -9.90 -15.15
C MET A 269 -0.93 -11.26 -14.81
N LEU A 270 -0.59 -11.52 -13.54
CA LEU A 270 -0.10 -12.83 -13.10
C LEU A 270 -1.12 -13.94 -13.36
N PHE A 271 -2.40 -13.70 -13.05
CA PHE A 271 -3.47 -14.64 -13.34
C PHE A 271 -3.60 -14.95 -14.84
N LEU A 272 -3.51 -13.93 -15.70
CA LEU A 272 -3.55 -14.12 -17.15
C LEU A 272 -2.32 -14.89 -17.66
N GLN A 273 -1.14 -14.63 -17.09
CA GLN A 273 0.10 -15.34 -17.39
C GLN A 273 -0.01 -16.83 -17.02
N HIS A 274 -0.48 -17.17 -15.81
CA HIS A 274 -0.64 -18.55 -15.37
C HIS A 274 -1.65 -19.35 -16.21
N ARG A 275 -2.63 -18.67 -16.81
CA ARG A 275 -3.58 -19.28 -17.75
C ARG A 275 -3.07 -19.37 -19.19
N GLY A 276 -1.84 -18.94 -19.45
CA GLY A 276 -1.23 -18.93 -20.78
C GLY A 276 -1.90 -17.97 -21.77
N LEU A 277 -2.61 -16.95 -21.27
CA LEU A 277 -3.32 -15.97 -22.10
C LEU A 277 -2.42 -14.81 -22.55
N ILE A 278 -1.32 -14.59 -21.83
CA ILE A 278 -0.28 -13.63 -22.17
C ILE A 278 1.09 -14.29 -22.02
N ASP A 279 2.01 -13.95 -22.91
CA ASP A 279 3.41 -14.41 -22.88
C ASP A 279 4.30 -13.26 -22.40
N LEU A 280 4.03 -12.81 -21.17
CA LEU A 280 4.77 -11.75 -20.49
C LEU A 280 5.16 -12.29 -19.12
N ASP A 281 6.46 -12.28 -18.82
CA ASP A 281 6.95 -12.66 -17.50
C ASP A 281 6.85 -11.48 -16.54
N ILE A 282 5.76 -11.44 -15.77
CA ILE A 282 5.45 -10.35 -14.82
C ILE A 282 6.36 -10.42 -13.58
N GLU A 283 6.87 -11.60 -13.24
CA GLU A 283 7.75 -11.80 -12.10
C GLU A 283 9.24 -11.56 -12.45
N SER A 284 9.56 -11.43 -13.74
CA SER A 284 10.92 -11.11 -14.19
C SER A 284 11.41 -9.79 -13.59
N LYS A 285 12.63 -9.82 -13.05
CA LYS A 285 13.33 -8.62 -12.57
C LYS A 285 13.96 -7.80 -13.71
N GLN A 286 13.98 -8.34 -14.93
CA GLN A 286 14.48 -7.66 -16.12
C GLN A 286 13.33 -6.98 -16.84
N SER A 287 13.43 -5.67 -17.04
CA SER A 287 12.41 -4.96 -17.79
C SER A 287 12.48 -5.32 -19.27
N SER A 288 11.33 -5.68 -19.85
CA SER A 288 11.18 -5.79 -21.30
C SER A 288 11.17 -4.43 -22.01
N VAL A 289 11.23 -3.33 -21.25
CA VAL A 289 11.08 -1.95 -21.73
C VAL A 289 12.45 -1.29 -21.88
N SER A 290 12.73 -0.73 -23.05
CA SER A 290 13.95 0.05 -23.28
C SER A 290 13.95 1.34 -22.46
N TRP A 291 15.13 1.93 -22.23
CA TRP A 291 15.24 3.22 -21.53
C TRP A 291 14.42 4.33 -22.22
N LEU A 292 14.28 4.29 -23.56
CA LEU A 292 13.42 5.19 -24.32
C LEU A 292 11.94 4.98 -23.99
N GLY A 293 11.50 3.72 -23.89
CA GLY A 293 10.14 3.37 -23.48
C GLY A 293 9.84 3.83 -22.04
N ALA A 294 10.80 3.64 -21.13
CA ALA A 294 10.69 4.13 -19.75
C ALA A 294 10.62 5.66 -19.68
N ALA A 295 11.45 6.37 -20.45
CA ALA A 295 11.42 7.83 -20.52
C ALA A 295 10.10 8.37 -21.11
N ALA A 296 9.59 7.72 -22.17
CA ALA A 296 8.29 8.08 -22.75
C ALA A 296 7.12 7.84 -21.77
N SER A 297 7.16 6.72 -21.03
CA SER A 297 6.21 6.42 -19.96
C SER A 297 6.26 7.48 -18.85
N LEU A 298 7.45 7.87 -18.39
CA LEU A 298 7.60 8.92 -17.38
C LEU A 298 7.03 10.27 -17.86
N LEU A 299 7.32 10.66 -19.11
CA LEU A 299 6.81 11.89 -19.70
C LEU A 299 5.27 11.86 -19.79
N LEU A 300 4.70 10.74 -20.24
CA LEU A 300 3.25 10.53 -20.29
C LEU A 300 2.65 10.66 -18.89
N THR A 301 3.22 9.98 -17.88
CA THR A 301 2.76 10.06 -16.49
C THR A 301 2.82 11.49 -15.97
N ALA A 302 3.88 12.25 -16.25
CA ALA A 302 3.99 13.65 -15.83
C ALA A 302 2.91 14.54 -16.47
N VAL A 303 2.62 14.35 -17.76
CA VAL A 303 1.52 15.05 -18.46
C VAL A 303 0.17 14.70 -17.85
N LEU A 304 -0.08 13.41 -17.58
CA LEU A 304 -1.34 12.95 -16.98
C LEU A 304 -1.52 13.50 -15.55
N LEU A 305 -0.47 13.48 -14.73
CA LEU A 305 -0.47 14.05 -13.38
C LEU A 305 -0.75 15.56 -13.40
N PHE A 306 -0.17 16.29 -14.35
CA PHE A 306 -0.43 17.73 -14.50
C PHE A 306 -1.90 18.02 -14.86
N ASN A 307 -2.48 17.23 -15.76
CA ASN A 307 -3.90 17.34 -16.11
C ASN A 307 -4.80 16.96 -14.93
N LEU A 308 -4.46 15.88 -14.21
CA LEU A 308 -5.17 15.47 -13.01
C LEU A 308 -5.17 16.58 -11.97
N LYS A 309 -4.01 17.19 -11.67
CA LYS A 309 -3.90 18.33 -10.76
C LYS A 309 -4.87 19.45 -11.14
N LYS A 310 -4.87 19.88 -12.42
CA LYS A 310 -5.74 20.95 -12.92
C LYS A 310 -7.23 20.62 -12.76
N ILE A 311 -7.64 19.40 -13.11
CA ILE A 311 -9.05 18.99 -13.07
C ILE A 311 -9.51 18.81 -11.62
N ALA A 312 -8.68 18.16 -10.80
CA ALA A 312 -8.96 17.89 -9.40
C ALA A 312 -9.14 19.18 -8.60
N GLN A 313 -8.26 20.17 -8.80
CA GLN A 313 -8.36 21.48 -8.15
C GLN A 313 -9.62 22.23 -8.59
N ARG A 314 -10.03 22.16 -9.86
CA ARG A 314 -11.29 22.78 -10.32
C ARG A 314 -12.52 22.15 -9.67
N ALA A 315 -12.52 20.82 -9.49
CA ALA A 315 -13.63 20.09 -8.89
C ALA A 315 -13.75 20.31 -7.36
N SER A 316 -12.64 20.55 -6.66
CA SER A 316 -12.69 20.86 -5.22
C SER A 316 -13.29 22.24 -4.94
N PHE A 317 -12.99 23.25 -5.76
CA PHE A 317 -13.57 24.59 -5.61
C PHE A 317 -15.11 24.62 -5.74
N SER A 318 -15.70 23.71 -6.52
CA SER A 318 -17.16 23.63 -6.65
C SER A 318 -17.88 23.02 -5.43
N TYR A 319 -17.17 22.29 -4.56
CA TYR A 319 -17.77 21.65 -3.38
C TYR A 319 -17.71 22.51 -2.11
N ASP A 320 -16.68 23.34 -1.95
CA ASP A 320 -16.53 24.20 -0.75
C ASP A 320 -17.29 25.54 -0.87
N GLY A 321 -17.87 25.85 -2.04
CA GLY A 321 -18.67 27.05 -2.31
C GLY A 321 -20.18 26.83 -2.34
N ALA A 322 -20.67 25.65 -1.97
CA ALA A 322 -22.09 25.24 -2.02
C ALA A 322 -22.71 25.06 -0.63
#